data_AF-A0A931GBH6-F1
#
_entry.id   AF-A0A931GBH6-F1
#
_cell.length_a   1.000
_cell.length_b   1.000
_cell.length_c   1.000
_cell.angle_alpha   90.00
_cell.angle_beta   90.00
_cell.angle_gamma   90.00
#
_symmetry.space_group_name_H-M   'P 1'
#
loop_
_entity.id
_entity.type
_entity.pdbx_description
1 polymer ?
#
loop_
_entity_poly.entity_id
_entity_poly.type
_entity_poly.pdbx_seq_one_letter_code
_entity_poly.pdbx_strand_id
1 'polypeptide(L)' 'MDTPPEGRDAKGRETRLFIFLVVCLFPLLSVALVGGYGFIIWFMQMLLGPPGPPT' A
#
# COMPACT_ATOMS: atom_id res chain seq x y z
N MET A 1 35.05 23.01 -23.29
CA MET A 1 34.62 22.21 -22.14
C MET A 1 33.20 21.79 -22.41
N ASP A 2 33.02 20.70 -23.15
CA ASP A 2 31.72 20.20 -23.58
C ASP A 2 31.04 19.51 -22.39
N THR A 3 29.89 20.05 -21.98
CA THR A 3 29.05 19.42 -20.95
C THR A 3 28.35 18.19 -21.55
N PRO A 4 28.34 17.03 -20.88
CA PRO A 4 27.67 15.85 -21.38
C PRO A 4 26.15 16.06 -21.41
N PRO A 5 25.42 15.43 -22.35
CA PRO A 5 23.97 15.56 -22.46
C PRO A 5 23.25 14.86 -21.30
N GLU A 6 23.02 15.58 -20.20
CA GLU A 6 22.30 15.12 -19.01
C GLU A 6 20.78 15.28 -19.19
N GLY A 7 20.14 14.49 -20.06
CA GLY A 7 18.73 14.74 -20.39
C GLY A 7 17.85 13.56 -20.76
N ARG A 8 18.36 12.32 -20.77
CA ARG A 8 17.57 11.16 -21.28
C ARG A 8 17.31 10.06 -20.25
N ASP A 9 18.12 9.95 -19.19
CA ASP A 9 18.02 8.86 -18.21
C ASP A 9 17.08 9.13 -17.01
N ALA A 10 16.69 10.38 -16.76
CA ALA A 10 15.81 10.70 -15.62
C ALA A 10 14.36 10.21 -15.83
N LYS A 11 13.82 10.41 -17.04
CA LYS A 11 12.41 10.17 -17.37
C LYS A 11 12.00 8.69 -17.29
N GLY A 12 12.92 7.78 -17.63
CA GLY A 12 12.68 6.33 -17.52
C GLY A 12 12.69 5.84 -16.07
N ARG A 13 13.49 6.47 -15.20
CA ARG A 13 13.59 6.10 -13.78
C ARG A 13 12.32 6.48 -13.03
N GLU A 14 11.78 7.67 -13.27
CA GLU A 14 10.53 8.14 -12.65
C GLU A 14 9.34 7.22 -12.95
N THR A 15 9.18 6.81 -14.21
CA THR A 15 8.10 5.86 -14.61
C THR A 15 8.24 4.51 -13.90
N ARG A 16 9.48 3.99 -13.76
CA ARG A 16 9.72 2.71 -13.09
C ARG A 16 9.43 2.78 -11.59
N LEU A 17 9.76 3.91 -10.94
CA LEU A 17 9.38 4.17 -9.55
C LEU A 17 7.85 4.26 -9.40
N PHE A 18 7.17 4.96 -10.31
CA PHE A 18 5.72 5.08 -10.30
C PHE A 18 5.03 3.71 -10.40
N ILE A 19 5.46 2.87 -11.35
CA ILE A 19 4.91 1.50 -11.49
C ILE A 19 5.23 0.66 -10.24
N PHE A 20 6.44 0.76 -9.68
CA PHE A 20 6.78 0.06 -8.44
C PHE A 20 5.90 0.49 -7.26
N LEU A 21 5.65 1.79 -7.09
CA LEU A 21 4.71 2.29 -6.09
C LEU A 21 3.30 1.71 -6.31
N VAL A 22 2.77 1.76 -7.53
CA VAL A 22 1.41 1.26 -7.79
C VAL A 22 1.30 -0.25 -7.63
N VAL A 23 2.30 -1.02 -8.05
CA VAL A 23 2.25 -2.48 -8.05
C VAL A 23 2.69 -3.09 -6.71
N CYS A 24 3.49 -2.40 -5.90
CA CYS A 24 3.91 -2.87 -4.58
C CYS A 24 3.27 -2.10 -3.43
N LEU A 25 3.38 -0.76 -3.43
CA LEU A 25 2.92 0.04 -2.29
C LEU A 25 1.41 -0.06 -2.13
N PHE A 26 0.63 0.14 -3.18
CA PHE A 26 -0.84 0.08 -3.09
C PHE A 26 -1.37 -1.28 -2.61
N PRO A 27 -0.96 -2.43 -3.18
CA PRO A 27 -1.43 -3.72 -2.67
C PRO A 27 -0.93 -4.00 -1.25
N LEU A 28 0.31 -3.63 -0.89
CA LEU A 28 0.77 -3.74 0.49
C LEU A 28 -0.08 -2.90 1.45
N LEU A 29 -0.41 -1.67 1.05
CA LEU A 29 -1.28 -0.78 1.81
C LEU A 29 -2.70 -1.34 1.94
N SER A 30 -3.23 -1.94 0.87
CA SER A 30 -4.53 -2.61 0.89
C SER A 30 -4.56 -3.74 1.91
N VAL A 31 -3.55 -4.61 1.94
CA VAL A 31 -3.44 -5.70 2.92
C VAL A 31 -3.29 -5.15 4.34
N ALA A 32 -2.46 -4.12 4.54
CA ALA A 32 -2.28 -3.51 5.86
C ALA A 32 -3.57 -2.87 6.39
N LEU A 33 -4.32 -2.17 5.53
CA LEU A 33 -5.57 -1.51 5.91
C LEU A 33 -6.70 -2.52 6.13
N VAL A 34 -6.96 -3.42 5.18
CA VAL A 34 -8.04 -4.41 5.28
C VAL A 34 -7.73 -5.44 6.36
N GLY A 35 -6.50 -5.95 6.39
CA GLY A 35 -6.04 -6.89 7.40
C GLY A 35 -5.97 -6.26 8.78
N GLY A 36 -5.43 -5.04 8.90
CA GLY A 36 -5.38 -4.30 10.16
C GLY A 36 -6.77 -3.97 10.69
N TYR A 37 -7.68 -3.51 9.82
CA TYR A 37 -9.06 -3.23 10.21
C TYR A 37 -9.81 -4.50 10.64
N GLY A 38 -9.71 -5.57 9.86
CA GLY A 38 -10.29 -6.88 10.21
C GLY A 38 -9.73 -7.42 11.52
N PHE A 39 -8.42 -7.26 11.75
CA PHE A 39 -7.76 -7.63 13.00
C PHE A 39 -8.27 -6.79 14.18
N ILE A 40 -8.41 -5.47 14.03
CA ILE A 40 -8.95 -4.59 15.07
C ILE A 40 -10.37 -5.02 15.43
N ILE A 41 -11.22 -5.28 14.43
CA ILE A 41 -12.60 -5.72 14.65
C ILE A 41 -12.60 -7.06 15.37
N TRP A 42 -11.85 -8.06 14.89
CA TRP A 42 -11.73 -9.36 15.54
C TRP A 42 -11.22 -9.26 16.97
N PHE A 43 -10.21 -8.42 17.21
CA PHE A 43 -9.65 -8.17 18.53
C PHE A 43 -10.65 -7.49 19.46
N MET A 44 -11.38 -6.50 18.96
CA MET A 44 -12.49 -5.87 19.68
C MET A 44 -13.58 -6.88 20.04
N GLN A 45 -13.88 -7.84 19.17
CA GLN A 45 -14.83 -8.92 19.46
C GLN A 45 -14.34 -9.84 20.59
N MET A 46 -13.03 -10.10 20.71
CA MET A 46 -12.49 -10.85 21.85
C MET A 46 -12.68 -10.12 23.19
N LEU A 47 -12.66 -8.78 23.18
CA LEU A 47 -12.82 -7.97 24.40
C LEU A 47 -14.29 -7.70 24.76
N LEU A 48 -15.12 -7.40 23.75
CA LEU A 48 -16.51 -6.94 23.92
C LEU A 48 -17.53 -8.07 23.75
N GLY A 49 -17.08 -9.27 23.38
CA GLY A 49 -17.93 -10.40 23.03
C GLY A 49 -18.29 -10.43 21.54
N PRO A 50 -18.61 -11.61 20.99
CA PRO A 50 -18.90 -11.76 19.57
C PRO A 50 -20.15 -10.95 19.16
N PRO A 51 -20.18 -10.41 17.92
CA PRO A 51 -21.36 -9.70 17.42
C PRO A 51 -22.51 -10.71 17.33
N GLY A 52 -23.61 -10.40 18.02
CA GLY A 52 -24.75 -11.31 18.14
C GLY A 52 -25.39 -11.66 16.80
N PRO A 53 -26.02 -12.85 16.68
CA PRO A 53 -26.65 -13.29 15.44
C PRO A 53 -27.77 -12.32 15.01
N PRO A 54 -27.96 -12.13 13.69
CA PRO A 54 -29.01 -11.26 13.16
C PRO A 54 -30.38 -11.83 13.51
N THR A 55 -31.20 -11.01 14.19
CA THR A 55 -32.65 -11.23 14.37
C THR A 55 -33.43 -10.74 13.16
#